data_AF-A0A938KMV3-F1
#
_entry.id   AF-A0A938KMV3-F1
#
_cell.length_a   1.000
_cell.length_b   1.000
_cell.length_c   1.000
_cell.angle_alpha   90.00
_cell.angle_beta   90.00
_cell.angle_gamma   90.00
#
_symmetry.space_group_name_H-M   'P 1'
#
loop_
_entity.id
_entity.type
_entity.pdbx_description
1 polymer ?
#
loop_
_entity_poly.entity_id
_entity_poly.type
_entity_poly.pdbx_seq_one_letter_code
_entity_poly.pdbx_strand_id
1 'polypeptide(L)'
;MPVLAKPLRLLAAVGAALVLATVIAGGWCYFRLRASRPQLEGSASLPGLSAAVAVERDVLGVPAIRGENRPDVARALGWLHAQDRFFQMDLLRRAAAGELAELFGRRALPRDRAVRRHGFRKLAGRAVAGLEAPQRALLETYTAGVNAGLAALGERPFEYLVLRTPPQPWRSEDCLLVGYAMFLDLQDEAGGYEHSLMILRDTYGLGALAFLAPLVGPADAALDGSTAPLPPIPGPKVINVRAQKVGAASRASAHVAAESRLTAFPFPEFDPEATPGSNAFALAGTHTASGAGLLASDPHLGHAVPNIWYRAVLSYAGRRVVGATLPGLPLVVAGSNGDVAWGCTNAYADTGDLVAVETNSIARHLYKAPGHDDFLAIESRQETFQVRGEKAVTAEYDWTIWGPIIGTNDRQRPLVYRWIAHDAEAVNLQLLDVEHARTIDDALAVAHRAGMPHQNFILADRTGGVAWTLAGRLPRRAGYDGRLPVTWSFGDRRWDGYLSPAEVPVVRGPESILPGKIWSAN
;
A
#
# COMPACT_ATOMS: atom_id res chain seq x y z
N MET A 1 72.38 -14.76 15.12
CA MET A 1 71.03 -14.39 14.63
C MET A 1 70.21 -13.50 15.60
N PRO A 2 70.69 -12.34 16.10
CA PRO A 2 69.87 -11.49 17.01
C PRO A 2 69.09 -10.37 16.28
N VAL A 3 69.46 -10.05 15.03
CA VAL A 3 68.91 -8.89 14.29
C VAL A 3 67.45 -9.11 13.83
N LEU A 4 67.02 -10.37 13.66
CA LEU A 4 65.65 -10.73 13.26
C LEU A 4 64.65 -10.83 14.44
N ALA A 5 65.11 -10.88 15.70
CA ALA A 5 64.24 -11.14 16.85
C ALA A 5 63.38 -9.94 17.28
N LYS A 6 63.91 -8.71 17.15
CA LYS A 6 63.15 -7.47 17.44
C LYS A 6 62.00 -7.23 16.44
N PRO A 7 62.20 -7.31 15.11
CA PRO A 7 61.09 -7.15 14.16
C PRO A 7 60.06 -8.27 14.28
N LEU A 8 60.45 -9.52 14.57
CA LEU A 8 59.49 -10.61 14.82
C LEU A 8 58.62 -10.36 16.07
N ARG A 9 59.20 -9.87 17.17
CA ARG A 9 58.45 -9.53 18.39
C ARG A 9 57.49 -8.38 18.18
N LEU A 10 57.90 -7.36 17.41
CA LEU A 10 57.03 -6.25 17.04
C LEU A 10 55.86 -6.73 16.16
N LEU A 11 56.13 -7.57 15.15
CA LEU A 11 55.10 -8.16 14.30
C LEU A 11 54.13 -9.04 15.10
N ALA A 12 54.63 -9.84 16.05
CA ALA A 12 53.79 -10.66 16.93
C ALA A 12 52.93 -9.80 17.86
N ALA A 13 53.47 -8.70 18.41
CA ALA A 13 52.72 -7.77 19.26
C ALA A 13 51.64 -7.02 18.46
N VAL A 14 51.96 -6.56 17.24
CA VAL A 14 50.99 -5.94 16.32
C VAL A 14 49.92 -6.96 15.94
N GLY A 15 50.30 -8.20 15.61
CA GLY A 15 49.36 -9.28 15.31
C GLY A 15 48.42 -9.57 16.48
N ALA A 16 48.96 -9.69 17.71
CA ALA A 16 48.16 -9.88 18.91
C ALA A 16 47.22 -8.70 19.20
N ALA A 17 47.69 -7.47 19.00
CA ALA A 17 46.87 -6.27 19.15
C ALA A 17 45.74 -6.22 18.12
N LEU A 18 45.99 -6.59 16.87
CA LEU A 18 44.96 -6.67 15.82
C LEU A 18 43.92 -7.76 16.12
N VAL A 19 44.36 -8.93 16.60
CA VAL A 19 43.45 -10.00 17.02
C VAL A 19 42.58 -9.52 18.19
N LEU A 20 43.18 -8.91 19.21
CA LEU A 20 42.44 -8.38 20.35
C LEU A 20 41.43 -7.29 19.94
N ALA A 21 41.85 -6.34 19.09
CA ALA A 21 40.97 -5.31 18.56
C ALA A 21 39.80 -5.92 17.76
N THR A 22 40.05 -6.97 16.98
CA THR A 22 39.02 -7.67 16.21
C THR A 22 38.04 -8.40 17.13
N VAL A 23 38.53 -9.07 18.18
CA VAL A 23 37.67 -9.74 19.18
C VAL A 23 36.80 -8.73 19.92
N ILE A 24 37.36 -7.58 20.33
CA ILE A 24 36.62 -6.51 21.00
C ILE A 24 35.55 -5.93 20.07
N ALA A 25 35.91 -5.61 18.81
CA ALA A 25 34.97 -5.09 17.83
C ALA A 25 33.86 -6.11 17.50
N GLY A 26 34.21 -7.39 17.35
CA GLY A 26 33.28 -8.49 17.12
C GLY A 26 32.32 -8.67 18.30
N GLY A 27 32.84 -8.67 19.53
CA GLY A 27 32.03 -8.73 20.75
C GLY A 27 31.09 -7.54 20.87
N TRP A 28 31.59 -6.32 20.67
CA TRP A 28 30.78 -5.09 20.68
C TRP A 28 29.64 -5.15 19.65
N CYS A 29 29.94 -5.57 18.42
CA CYS A 29 28.93 -5.74 17.37
C CYS A 29 27.89 -6.80 17.76
N TYR A 30 28.34 -7.96 18.22
CA TYR A 30 27.45 -9.06 18.65
C TYR A 30 26.51 -8.63 19.78
N PHE A 31 27.00 -7.95 20.82
CA PHE A 31 26.17 -7.51 21.94
C PHE A 31 25.14 -6.44 21.52
N ARG A 32 25.50 -5.50 20.64
CA ARG A 32 24.56 -4.52 20.08
C ARG A 32 23.46 -5.19 19.24
N LEU A 33 23.83 -6.11 18.35
CA LEU A 33 22.88 -6.88 17.54
C LEU A 33 21.97 -7.77 18.39
N ARG A 34 22.48 -8.29 19.50
CA ARG A 34 21.68 -9.07 20.46
C ARG A 34 20.72 -8.16 21.24
N ALA A 35 21.17 -6.97 21.62
CA ALA A 35 20.35 -5.99 22.34
C ALA A 35 19.24 -5.36 21.48
N SER A 36 19.37 -5.41 20.15
CA SER A 36 18.32 -4.96 19.22
C SER A 36 17.21 -6.00 18.98
N ARG A 37 17.27 -7.16 19.65
CA ARG A 37 16.26 -8.21 19.52
C ARG A 37 15.04 -7.94 20.41
N PRO A 38 13.84 -8.36 19.99
CA PRO A 38 12.63 -8.27 20.80
C PRO A 38 12.74 -9.08 22.10
N GLN A 39 12.00 -8.65 23.12
CA GLN A 39 11.76 -9.45 24.32
C GLN A 39 10.69 -10.50 24.02
N LEU A 40 11.09 -11.78 24.03
CA LEU A 40 10.18 -12.90 23.72
C LEU A 40 9.51 -13.49 24.95
N GLU A 41 10.14 -13.37 26.13
CA GLU A 41 9.71 -13.99 27.38
C GLU A 41 9.80 -13.01 28.56
N GLY A 42 9.08 -13.32 29.64
CA GLY A 42 9.05 -12.55 30.88
C GLY A 42 7.99 -11.45 30.89
N SER A 43 8.18 -10.47 31.77
CA SER A 43 7.24 -9.36 31.97
C SER A 43 7.88 -8.04 31.57
N ALA A 44 7.07 -7.12 31.06
CA ALA A 44 7.48 -5.76 30.74
C ALA A 44 6.44 -4.76 31.28
N SER A 45 6.90 -3.59 31.73
CA SER A 45 6.00 -2.49 32.07
C SER A 45 5.66 -1.72 30.80
N LEU A 46 4.37 -1.63 30.49
CA LEU A 46 3.86 -0.87 29.35
C LEU A 46 2.97 0.25 29.88
N PRO A 47 3.49 1.49 29.97
CA PRO A 47 2.74 2.62 30.51
C PRO A 47 1.41 2.82 29.78
N GLY A 48 0.36 3.14 30.54
CA GLY A 48 -0.97 3.46 30.03
C GLY A 48 -1.83 2.26 29.65
N LEU A 49 -1.43 1.03 30.01
CA LEU A 49 -2.38 -0.09 30.11
C LEU A 49 -3.35 0.16 31.26
N SER A 50 -4.63 -0.13 31.06
CA SER A 50 -5.64 -0.09 32.12
C SER A 50 -5.72 -1.40 32.91
N ALA A 51 -5.39 -2.53 32.26
CA ALA A 51 -5.30 -3.85 32.86
C ALA A 51 -4.11 -4.65 32.28
N ALA A 52 -3.78 -5.76 32.92
CA ALA A 52 -2.70 -6.63 32.43
C ALA A 52 -3.04 -7.24 31.07
N VAL A 53 -2.04 -7.31 30.19
CA VAL A 53 -2.12 -7.99 28.89
C VAL A 53 -1.14 -9.16 28.88
N ALA A 54 -1.63 -10.34 28.53
CA ALA A 54 -0.81 -11.53 28.32
C ALA A 54 -0.49 -11.68 26.82
N VAL A 55 0.76 -12.03 26.51
CA VAL A 55 1.20 -12.36 25.16
C VAL A 55 1.84 -13.74 25.18
N GLU A 56 1.22 -14.67 24.46
CA GLU A 56 1.75 -16.02 24.24
C GLU A 56 2.22 -16.12 22.79
N ARG A 57 3.33 -16.79 22.52
CA ARG A 57 3.80 -17.03 21.15
C ARG A 57 3.81 -18.51 20.85
N ASP A 58 3.33 -18.88 19.67
CA ASP A 58 3.44 -20.26 19.19
C ASP A 58 4.86 -20.59 18.71
N VAL A 59 5.08 -21.84 18.26
CA VAL A 59 6.38 -22.31 17.76
C VAL A 59 6.89 -21.55 16.54
N LEU A 60 6.02 -20.86 15.81
CA LEU A 60 6.36 -20.01 14.66
C LEU A 60 6.53 -18.53 15.06
N GLY A 61 6.38 -18.21 16.34
CA GLY A 61 6.49 -16.86 16.88
C GLY A 61 5.23 -16.00 16.71
N VAL A 62 4.09 -16.58 16.33
CA VAL A 62 2.82 -15.85 16.17
C VAL A 62 2.27 -15.47 17.54
N PRO A 63 2.08 -14.17 17.86
CA PRO A 63 1.56 -13.77 19.15
C PRO A 63 0.03 -13.93 19.24
N ALA A 64 -0.40 -14.50 20.35
CA ALA A 64 -1.74 -14.38 20.90
C ALA A 64 -1.74 -13.34 22.04
N ILE A 65 -2.39 -12.21 21.78
CA ILE A 65 -2.51 -11.07 22.68
C ILE A 65 -3.87 -11.14 23.37
N ARG A 66 -3.88 -11.28 24.69
CA ARG A 66 -5.08 -11.36 25.51
C ARG A 66 -5.12 -10.21 26.52
N GLY A 67 -6.14 -9.37 26.43
CA GLY A 67 -6.41 -8.29 27.39
C GLY A 67 -7.89 -8.21 27.73
N GLU A 68 -8.26 -7.34 28.68
CA GLU A 68 -9.66 -7.16 29.06
C GLU A 68 -10.44 -6.31 28.03
N ASN A 69 -9.76 -5.35 27.39
CA ASN A 69 -10.35 -4.38 26.47
C ASN A 69 -9.50 -4.19 25.20
N ARG A 70 -10.14 -3.64 24.15
CA ARG A 70 -9.50 -3.46 22.84
C ARG A 70 -8.36 -2.42 22.84
N PRO A 71 -8.43 -1.28 23.55
CA PRO A 71 -7.32 -0.34 23.66
C PRO A 71 -6.03 -0.96 24.21
N ASP A 72 -6.11 -1.74 25.29
CA ASP A 72 -4.93 -2.40 25.87
C ASP A 72 -4.31 -3.41 24.90
N VAL A 73 -5.15 -4.18 24.18
CA VAL A 73 -4.69 -5.09 23.11
C VAL A 73 -4.07 -4.31 21.94
N ALA A 74 -4.60 -3.14 21.58
CA ALA A 74 -4.03 -2.28 20.54
C ALA A 74 -2.65 -1.74 20.94
N ARG A 75 -2.50 -1.31 22.20
CA ARG A 75 -1.22 -0.83 22.75
C ARG A 75 -0.17 -1.94 22.73
N ALA A 76 -0.55 -3.14 23.16
CA ALA A 76 0.33 -4.30 23.13
C ALA A 76 0.69 -4.72 21.69
N LEU A 77 -0.26 -4.69 20.75
CA LEU A 77 0.02 -4.94 19.33
C LEU A 77 1.03 -3.94 18.77
N GLY A 78 0.87 -2.64 19.08
CA GLY A 78 1.84 -1.61 18.68
C GLY A 78 3.23 -1.87 19.26
N TRP A 79 3.32 -2.25 20.54
CA TRP A 79 4.57 -2.63 21.19
C TRP A 79 5.27 -3.79 20.48
N LEU A 80 4.51 -4.84 20.13
CA LEU A 80 5.03 -6.00 19.40
C LEU A 80 5.47 -5.64 17.98
N HIS A 81 4.65 -4.90 17.23
CA HIS A 81 5.00 -4.42 15.89
C HIS A 81 6.30 -3.60 15.91
N ALA A 82 6.52 -2.76 16.93
CA ALA A 82 7.77 -2.02 17.05
C ALA A 82 8.97 -2.93 17.32
N GLN A 83 8.89 -3.82 18.31
CA GLN A 83 10.02 -4.68 18.63
C GLN A 83 10.39 -5.62 17.49
N ASP A 84 9.39 -6.12 16.76
CA ASP A 84 9.60 -7.10 15.71
C ASP A 84 9.87 -6.45 14.34
N ARG A 85 9.26 -5.29 14.04
CA ARG A 85 9.12 -4.74 12.67
C ARG A 85 9.37 -3.23 12.53
N PHE A 86 9.90 -2.52 13.54
CA PHE A 86 9.98 -1.04 13.48
C PHE A 86 10.67 -0.49 12.22
N PHE A 87 11.81 -1.08 11.79
CA PHE A 87 12.49 -0.59 10.58
C PHE A 87 11.65 -0.79 9.32
N GLN A 88 10.93 -1.91 9.19
CA GLN A 88 9.97 -2.14 8.09
C GLN A 88 8.87 -1.08 8.11
N MET A 89 8.31 -0.78 9.29
CA MET A 89 7.29 0.26 9.46
C MET A 89 7.82 1.65 9.07
N ASP A 90 9.06 1.98 9.47
CA ASP A 90 9.72 3.24 9.12
C ASP A 90 9.94 3.37 7.61
N LEU A 91 10.34 2.29 6.94
CA LEU A 91 10.46 2.26 5.48
C LEU A 91 9.12 2.53 4.80
N LEU A 92 8.03 1.89 5.24
CA LEU A 92 6.71 2.07 4.64
C LEU A 92 6.19 3.51 4.80
N ARG A 93 6.27 4.10 6.02
CA ARG A 93 5.84 5.49 6.22
C ARG A 93 6.66 6.49 5.40
N ARG A 94 7.96 6.22 5.22
CA ARG A 94 8.89 7.08 4.45
C ARG A 94 8.68 6.92 2.95
N ALA A 95 8.40 5.71 2.49
CA ALA A 95 8.05 5.46 1.09
C ALA A 95 6.82 6.28 0.71
N ALA A 96 5.76 6.21 1.51
CA ALA A 96 4.55 6.99 1.29
C ALA A 96 4.76 8.51 1.46
N ALA A 97 5.62 8.94 2.38
CA ALA A 97 5.88 10.36 2.57
C ALA A 97 6.87 10.95 1.53
N GLY A 98 7.59 10.11 0.78
CA GLY A 98 8.74 10.53 -0.01
C GLY A 98 9.88 11.07 0.86
N GLU A 99 10.34 10.28 1.82
CA GLU A 99 11.38 10.63 2.81
C GLU A 99 12.47 9.55 2.97
N LEU A 100 12.66 8.71 1.95
CA LEU A 100 13.66 7.65 1.94
C LEU A 100 15.08 8.22 1.79
N ALA A 101 15.25 9.37 1.14
CA ALA A 101 16.54 10.06 0.99
C ALA A 101 17.14 10.51 2.33
N GLU A 102 16.32 10.63 3.38
CA GLU A 102 16.80 10.87 4.75
C GLU A 102 17.62 9.70 5.30
N LEU A 103 17.32 8.47 4.85
CA LEU A 103 18.03 7.25 5.23
C LEU A 103 19.10 6.86 4.20
N PHE A 104 18.78 6.95 2.91
CA PHE A 104 19.58 6.39 1.83
C PHE A 104 20.31 7.43 0.97
N GLY A 105 20.14 8.72 1.29
CA GLY A 105 20.76 9.82 0.56
C GLY A 105 20.23 9.97 -0.86
N ARG A 106 21.05 10.56 -1.73
CA ARG A 106 20.67 10.95 -3.10
C ARG A 106 20.14 9.81 -3.97
N ARG A 107 20.49 8.55 -3.67
CA ARG A 107 19.99 7.38 -4.42
C ARG A 107 18.48 7.20 -4.32
N ALA A 108 17.86 7.59 -3.20
CA ALA A 108 16.42 7.49 -3.00
C ALA A 108 15.65 8.77 -3.40
N LEU A 109 16.36 9.86 -3.71
CA LEU A 109 15.72 11.14 -4.06
C LEU A 109 14.79 11.07 -5.29
N PRO A 110 15.07 10.29 -6.35
CA PRO A 110 14.13 10.13 -7.47
C PRO A 110 12.78 9.53 -7.03
N ARG A 111 12.81 8.49 -6.18
CA ARG A 111 11.60 7.89 -5.60
C ARG A 111 10.85 8.91 -4.75
N ASP A 112 11.56 9.58 -3.85
CA ASP A 112 10.97 10.59 -2.98
C ASP A 112 10.29 11.69 -3.80
N ARG A 113 10.91 12.15 -4.88
CA ARG A 113 10.34 13.17 -5.77
C ARG A 113 9.09 12.69 -6.49
N ALA A 114 9.05 11.43 -6.93
CA ALA A 114 7.88 10.84 -7.56
C ALA A 114 6.69 10.83 -6.59
N VAL A 115 6.89 10.31 -5.36
CA VAL A 115 5.81 10.19 -4.37
C VAL A 115 5.42 11.52 -3.75
N ARG A 116 6.39 12.40 -3.45
CA ARG A 116 6.11 13.68 -2.75
C ARG A 116 5.13 14.56 -3.52
N ARG A 117 5.03 14.38 -4.84
CA ARG A 117 4.02 14.99 -5.70
C ARG A 117 2.60 14.81 -5.15
N HIS A 118 2.28 13.66 -4.56
CA HIS A 118 0.95 13.35 -4.01
C HIS A 118 0.69 13.99 -2.64
N GLY A 119 1.73 14.43 -1.93
CA GLY A 119 1.57 15.13 -0.65
C GLY A 119 1.01 14.28 0.49
N PHE A 120 1.21 12.95 0.47
CA PHE A 120 0.59 12.03 1.44
C PHE A 120 0.86 12.35 2.91
N ARG A 121 2.01 12.96 3.25
CA ARG A 121 2.28 13.43 4.63
C ARG A 121 1.22 14.44 5.11
N LYS A 122 0.86 15.40 4.27
CA LYS A 122 -0.17 16.40 4.58
C LYS A 122 -1.57 15.78 4.59
N LEU A 123 -1.84 14.83 3.69
CA LEU A 123 -3.12 14.12 3.62
C LEU A 123 -3.33 13.21 4.84
N ALA A 124 -2.32 12.45 5.26
CA ALA A 124 -2.36 11.62 6.47
C ALA A 124 -2.65 12.45 7.72
N GLY A 125 -2.04 13.63 7.86
CA GLY A 125 -2.35 14.55 8.98
C GLY A 125 -3.81 15.02 8.97
N ARG A 126 -4.37 15.35 7.80
CA ARG A 126 -5.78 15.71 7.66
C ARG A 126 -6.71 14.53 7.97
N ALA A 127 -6.38 13.33 7.49
CA ALA A 127 -7.16 12.13 7.73
C ALA A 127 -7.20 11.80 9.23
N VAL A 128 -6.07 11.87 9.96
CA VAL A 128 -6.06 11.72 11.44
C VAL A 128 -6.93 12.76 12.12
N ALA A 129 -6.85 14.03 11.69
CA ALA A 129 -7.66 15.11 12.24
C ALA A 129 -9.17 14.94 11.97
N GLY A 130 -9.54 14.21 10.91
CA GLY A 130 -10.92 13.87 10.54
C GLY A 130 -11.46 12.59 11.19
N LEU A 131 -10.62 11.78 11.84
CA LEU A 131 -11.09 10.56 12.52
C LEU A 131 -12.07 10.87 13.65
N GLU A 132 -13.08 10.02 13.79
CA GLU A 132 -13.99 10.01 14.94
C GLU A 132 -13.23 9.80 16.25
N ALA A 133 -13.76 10.33 17.35
CA ALA A 133 -13.08 10.31 18.65
C ALA A 133 -12.66 8.90 19.11
N PRO A 134 -13.49 7.84 19.00
CA PRO A 134 -13.08 6.48 19.39
C PRO A 134 -11.95 5.92 18.52
N GLN A 135 -12.01 6.15 17.20
CA GLN A 135 -10.98 5.70 16.26
C GLN A 135 -9.65 6.41 16.49
N ARG A 136 -9.68 7.72 16.72
CA ARG A 136 -8.51 8.52 17.05
C ARG A 136 -7.85 8.06 18.35
N ALA A 137 -8.64 7.86 19.41
CA ALA A 137 -8.14 7.39 20.69
C ALA A 137 -7.48 6.00 20.59
N LEU A 138 -8.06 5.09 19.79
CA LEU A 138 -7.46 3.78 19.55
C LEU A 138 -6.14 3.89 18.77
N LEU A 139 -6.09 4.75 17.74
CA LEU A 139 -4.89 4.99 16.95
C LEU A 139 -3.75 5.58 17.79
N GLU A 140 -4.06 6.57 18.65
CA GLU A 140 -3.11 7.17 19.60
C GLU A 140 -2.61 6.14 20.61
N THR A 141 -3.49 5.27 21.11
CA THR A 141 -3.14 4.18 22.02
C THR A 141 -2.18 3.18 21.37
N TYR A 142 -2.45 2.79 20.12
CA TYR A 142 -1.55 1.96 19.32
C TYR A 142 -0.19 2.66 19.10
N THR A 143 -0.20 3.94 18.70
CA THR A 143 1.00 4.76 18.50
C THR A 143 1.86 4.86 19.76
N ALA A 144 1.25 5.05 20.92
CA ALA A 144 1.95 5.03 22.20
C ALA A 144 2.59 3.66 22.48
N GLY A 145 1.89 2.58 22.13
CA GLY A 145 2.42 1.21 22.16
C GLY A 145 3.67 1.04 21.28
N VAL A 146 3.61 1.52 20.03
CA VAL A 146 4.76 1.48 19.09
C VAL A 146 5.98 2.19 19.68
N ASN A 147 5.80 3.41 20.18
CA ASN A 147 6.90 4.18 20.76
C ASN A 147 7.46 3.52 22.02
N ALA A 148 6.61 2.96 22.89
CA ALA A 148 7.03 2.23 24.07
C ALA A 148 7.78 0.94 23.69
N GLY A 149 7.35 0.24 22.64
CA GLY A 149 8.02 -0.97 22.13
C GLY A 149 9.41 -0.69 21.60
N LEU A 150 9.56 0.38 20.80
CA LEU A 150 10.87 0.83 20.32
C LEU A 150 11.80 1.21 21.49
N ALA A 151 11.28 1.96 22.46
CA ALA A 151 12.06 2.41 23.61
C ALA A 151 12.45 1.27 24.57
N ALA A 152 11.71 0.16 24.56
CA ALA A 152 11.98 -1.00 25.39
C ALA A 152 13.11 -1.90 24.84
N LEU A 153 13.55 -1.71 23.60
CA LEU A 153 14.70 -2.45 23.07
C LEU A 153 15.99 -1.98 23.75
N GLY A 154 16.90 -2.92 24.05
CA GLY A 154 18.21 -2.60 24.61
C GLY A 154 19.12 -1.85 23.64
N GLU A 155 18.82 -1.94 22.35
CA GLU A 155 19.44 -1.19 21.26
C GLU A 155 18.41 -0.92 20.16
N ARG A 156 18.56 0.17 19.40
CA ARG A 156 17.74 0.39 18.19
C ARG A 156 17.90 -0.75 17.18
N PRO A 157 16.92 -1.00 16.30
CA PRO A 157 17.04 -1.99 15.24
C PRO A 157 18.36 -1.85 14.46
N PHE A 158 18.97 -2.99 14.11
CA PHE A 158 20.35 -3.02 13.63
C PHE A 158 20.57 -2.21 12.34
N GLU A 159 19.53 -2.06 11.52
CA GLU A 159 19.55 -1.28 10.29
C GLU A 159 19.93 0.17 10.57
N TYR A 160 19.48 0.73 11.71
CA TYR A 160 19.86 2.07 12.16
C TYR A 160 21.31 2.16 12.63
N LEU A 161 21.91 1.07 13.11
CA LEU A 161 23.35 1.00 13.41
C LEU A 161 24.16 1.08 12.12
N VAL A 162 23.73 0.36 11.08
CA VAL A 162 24.36 0.35 9.75
C VAL A 162 24.22 1.72 9.08
N LEU A 163 23.01 2.29 9.10
CA LEU A 163 22.70 3.60 8.51
C LEU A 163 23.31 4.77 9.31
N ARG A 164 23.66 4.54 10.58
CA ARG A 164 24.16 5.54 11.54
C ARG A 164 23.17 6.68 11.76
N THR A 165 21.88 6.36 11.74
CA THR A 165 20.78 7.32 11.92
C THR A 165 19.87 6.82 13.04
N PRO A 166 19.47 7.66 14.02
CA PRO A 166 18.51 7.23 15.03
C PRO A 166 17.10 7.06 14.42
N PRO A 167 16.29 6.10 14.92
CA PRO A 167 14.88 6.04 14.55
C PRO A 167 14.16 7.32 14.99
N GLN A 168 13.25 7.82 14.16
CA GLN A 168 12.35 8.91 14.55
C GLN A 168 11.13 8.34 15.28
N PRO A 169 10.59 9.02 16.31
CA PRO A 169 9.35 8.61 16.98
C PRO A 169 8.20 8.35 16.00
N TRP A 170 7.35 7.40 16.34
CA TRP A 170 6.14 7.08 15.59
C TRP A 170 5.02 8.05 15.92
N ARG A 171 4.31 8.56 14.91
CA ARG A 171 3.16 9.46 15.05
C ARG A 171 1.91 8.81 14.51
N SER A 172 0.74 9.31 14.91
CA SER A 172 -0.54 8.78 14.42
C SER A 172 -0.68 8.91 12.89
N GLU A 173 -0.16 9.98 12.28
CA GLU A 173 -0.15 10.10 10.81
C GLU A 173 0.71 9.04 10.12
N ASP A 174 1.74 8.51 10.81
CA ASP A 174 2.60 7.48 10.24
C ASP A 174 1.86 6.15 10.08
N CYS A 175 0.85 5.89 10.90
CA CYS A 175 -0.06 4.77 10.71
C CYS A 175 -0.80 4.87 9.38
N LEU A 176 -1.34 6.05 9.05
CA LEU A 176 -2.06 6.25 7.79
C LEU A 176 -1.11 6.28 6.59
N LEU A 177 0.13 6.72 6.77
CA LEU A 177 1.17 6.61 5.75
C LEU A 177 1.50 5.16 5.40
N VAL A 178 1.40 4.22 6.34
CA VAL A 178 1.49 2.79 6.01
C VAL A 178 0.31 2.35 5.13
N GLY A 179 -0.89 2.87 5.37
CA GLY A 179 -2.03 2.67 4.47
C GLY A 179 -1.79 3.25 3.07
N TYR A 180 -1.22 4.46 2.97
CA TYR A 180 -0.81 5.04 1.68
C TYR A 180 0.32 4.27 1.01
N ALA A 181 1.23 3.64 1.76
CA ALA A 181 2.23 2.76 1.18
C ALA A 181 1.57 1.58 0.45
N MET A 182 0.46 1.04 0.97
CA MET A 182 -0.32 0.02 0.27
C MET A 182 -1.00 0.54 -0.99
N PHE A 183 -1.39 1.82 -1.06
CA PHE A 183 -1.86 2.42 -2.31
C PHE A 183 -0.78 2.44 -3.37
N LEU A 184 0.47 2.77 -2.98
CA LEU A 184 1.61 2.77 -3.89
C LEU A 184 2.00 1.36 -4.38
N ASP A 185 1.78 0.35 -3.54
CA ASP A 185 2.10 -1.06 -3.87
C ASP A 185 1.03 -1.73 -4.74
N LEU A 186 -0.25 -1.33 -4.58
CA LEU A 186 -1.40 -2.04 -5.15
C LEU A 186 -2.09 -1.31 -6.32
N GLN A 187 -1.77 -0.03 -6.53
CA GLN A 187 -2.41 0.82 -7.54
C GLN A 187 -1.39 1.60 -8.35
N ASP A 188 -1.83 2.08 -9.51
CA ASP A 188 -1.04 2.93 -10.39
C ASP A 188 -0.91 4.34 -9.81
N GLU A 189 0.24 4.66 -9.21
CA GLU A 189 0.52 5.97 -8.62
C GLU A 189 0.65 7.10 -9.67
N ALA A 190 0.84 6.76 -10.95
CA ALA A 190 1.19 7.72 -11.99
C ALA A 190 0.13 7.86 -13.11
N GLY A 191 -0.97 7.11 -13.04
CA GLY A 191 -1.96 7.04 -14.13
C GLY A 191 -1.36 6.49 -15.43
N GLY A 192 -0.30 5.68 -15.33
CA GLY A 192 0.40 5.08 -16.46
C GLY A 192 -0.47 4.19 -17.34
N TYR A 193 -1.45 3.48 -16.79
CA TYR A 193 -2.36 2.64 -17.55
C TYR A 193 -3.21 3.47 -18.51
N GLU A 194 -3.95 4.45 -17.99
CA GLU A 194 -4.79 5.34 -18.80
C GLU A 194 -3.95 6.17 -19.79
N HIS A 195 -2.76 6.60 -19.37
CA HIS A 195 -1.81 7.26 -20.26
C HIS A 195 -1.38 6.36 -21.42
N SER A 196 -1.16 5.07 -21.15
CA SER A 196 -0.81 4.07 -22.18
C SER A 196 -1.97 3.82 -23.14
N LEU A 197 -3.21 3.76 -22.64
CA LEU A 197 -4.40 3.68 -23.49
C LEU A 197 -4.56 4.91 -24.39
N MET A 198 -4.26 6.11 -23.87
CA MET A 198 -4.23 7.35 -24.65
C MET A 198 -3.21 7.28 -25.78
N ILE A 199 -1.95 6.90 -25.47
CA ILE A 199 -0.88 6.77 -26.47
C ILE A 199 -1.27 5.75 -27.53
N LEU A 200 -1.83 4.60 -27.13
CA LEU A 200 -2.26 3.56 -28.05
C LEU A 200 -3.38 4.03 -28.98
N ARG A 201 -4.39 4.73 -28.44
CA ARG A 201 -5.47 5.36 -29.21
C ARG A 201 -4.91 6.37 -30.22
N ASP A 202 -4.06 7.28 -29.76
CA ASP A 202 -3.58 8.40 -30.57
C ASP A 202 -2.60 7.94 -31.66
N THR A 203 -1.86 6.87 -31.40
CA THR A 203 -0.88 6.31 -32.35
C THR A 203 -1.51 5.33 -33.34
N TYR A 204 -2.39 4.44 -32.88
CA TYR A 204 -2.87 3.30 -33.67
C TYR A 204 -4.40 3.28 -33.88
N GLY A 205 -5.14 4.19 -33.27
CA GLY A 205 -6.59 4.32 -33.40
C GLY A 205 -7.39 3.36 -32.51
N LEU A 206 -8.71 3.58 -32.48
CA LEU A 206 -9.64 2.86 -31.62
C LEU A 206 -9.72 1.35 -31.90
N GLY A 207 -9.56 0.93 -33.16
CA GLY A 207 -9.58 -0.50 -33.50
C GLY A 207 -8.41 -1.27 -32.89
N ALA A 208 -7.21 -0.68 -32.91
CA ALA A 208 -6.04 -1.26 -32.26
C ALA A 208 -6.14 -1.25 -30.74
N LEU A 209 -6.66 -0.16 -30.16
CA LEU A 209 -6.96 -0.08 -28.73
C LEU A 209 -7.91 -1.19 -28.28
N ALA A 210 -9.01 -1.40 -29.01
CA ALA A 210 -9.99 -2.43 -28.67
C ALA A 210 -9.35 -3.83 -28.68
N PHE A 211 -8.49 -4.13 -29.67
CA PHE A 211 -7.82 -5.42 -29.77
C PHE A 211 -6.75 -5.65 -28.69
N LEU A 212 -5.91 -4.65 -28.41
CA LEU A 212 -4.76 -4.80 -27.51
C LEU A 212 -5.12 -4.64 -26.02
N ALA A 213 -6.20 -3.93 -25.72
CA ALA A 213 -6.66 -3.70 -24.36
C ALA A 213 -8.20 -3.80 -24.28
N PRO A 214 -8.82 -4.94 -24.62
CA PRO A 214 -10.26 -5.10 -24.49
C PRO A 214 -10.71 -4.88 -23.03
N LEU A 215 -11.91 -4.35 -22.82
CA LEU A 215 -12.46 -4.20 -21.46
C LEU A 215 -12.83 -5.57 -20.86
N VAL A 216 -13.39 -6.44 -21.69
CA VAL A 216 -13.67 -7.84 -21.40
C VAL A 216 -13.40 -8.63 -22.68
N GLY A 217 -12.91 -9.85 -22.53
CA GLY A 217 -12.64 -10.80 -23.60
C GLY A 217 -13.29 -12.16 -23.35
N PRO A 218 -13.14 -13.11 -24.28
CA PRO A 218 -13.74 -14.43 -24.17
C PRO A 218 -13.00 -15.37 -23.21
N ALA A 219 -11.81 -14.97 -22.76
CA ALA A 219 -10.98 -15.72 -21.81
C ALA A 219 -11.12 -15.21 -20.36
N ASP A 220 -11.84 -14.11 -20.15
CA ASP A 220 -12.04 -13.56 -18.81
C ASP A 220 -13.05 -14.39 -18.03
N ALA A 221 -12.81 -14.51 -16.73
CA ALA A 221 -13.68 -15.23 -15.79
C ALA A 221 -14.51 -14.25 -14.95
N ALA A 222 -15.30 -13.40 -15.61
CA ALA A 222 -16.11 -12.38 -14.94
C ALA A 222 -17.09 -13.01 -13.94
N LEU A 223 -17.20 -12.44 -12.74
CA LEU A 223 -18.04 -12.96 -11.64
C LEU A 223 -19.55 -12.93 -11.92
N ASP A 224 -19.97 -12.09 -12.87
CA ASP A 224 -21.35 -11.97 -13.35
C ASP A 224 -21.59 -12.74 -14.67
N GLY A 225 -20.56 -13.38 -15.22
CA GLY A 225 -20.62 -14.17 -16.45
C GLY A 225 -20.49 -13.32 -17.71
N SER A 226 -20.17 -12.04 -17.58
CA SER A 226 -19.92 -11.14 -18.71
C SER A 226 -18.80 -11.66 -19.60
N THR A 227 -19.04 -11.63 -20.91
CA THR A 227 -18.06 -12.02 -21.93
C THR A 227 -18.23 -11.17 -23.17
N ALA A 228 -17.16 -10.98 -23.95
CA ALA A 228 -17.20 -10.32 -25.25
C ALA A 228 -16.28 -11.01 -26.26
N PRO A 229 -16.59 -10.96 -27.56
CA PRO A 229 -15.70 -11.49 -28.59
C PRO A 229 -14.41 -10.65 -28.67
N LEU A 230 -13.29 -11.31 -29.02
CA LEU A 230 -12.06 -10.59 -29.32
C LEU A 230 -12.26 -9.67 -30.53
N PRO A 231 -11.83 -8.40 -30.46
CA PRO A 231 -11.85 -7.52 -31.63
C PRO A 231 -10.94 -8.03 -32.76
N PRO A 232 -11.13 -7.57 -34.01
CA PRO A 232 -10.30 -7.99 -35.13
C PRO A 232 -8.84 -7.59 -34.93
N ILE A 233 -7.91 -8.49 -35.30
CA ILE A 233 -6.48 -8.19 -35.29
C ILE A 233 -6.19 -6.99 -36.22
N PRO A 234 -5.50 -5.93 -35.76
CA PRO A 234 -5.14 -4.80 -36.60
C PRO A 234 -4.30 -5.21 -37.81
N GLY A 235 -4.69 -4.74 -38.99
CA GLY A 235 -3.95 -5.02 -40.22
C GLY A 235 -2.57 -4.35 -40.27
N PRO A 236 -1.69 -4.76 -41.19
CA PRO A 236 -0.32 -4.24 -41.32
C PRO A 236 -0.24 -2.75 -41.70
N LYS A 237 -1.35 -2.14 -42.14
CA LYS A 237 -1.46 -0.70 -42.36
C LYS A 237 -1.57 0.10 -41.06
N VAL A 238 -2.00 -0.55 -39.97
CA VAL A 238 -2.13 0.06 -38.63
C VAL A 238 -0.89 -0.27 -37.81
N ILE A 239 -0.51 -1.55 -37.72
CA ILE A 239 0.68 -2.01 -36.99
C ILE A 239 1.55 -2.86 -37.91
N ASN A 240 2.72 -2.34 -38.30
CA ASN A 240 3.69 -3.08 -39.12
C ASN A 240 4.90 -3.52 -38.28
N VAL A 241 4.79 -4.68 -37.64
CA VAL A 241 5.87 -5.26 -36.82
C VAL A 241 7.13 -5.60 -37.62
N ARG A 242 7.03 -5.77 -38.96
CA ARG A 242 8.18 -6.08 -39.83
C ARG A 242 9.02 -4.85 -40.18
N ALA A 243 8.43 -3.66 -40.06
CA ALA A 243 9.12 -2.39 -40.30
C ALA A 243 9.84 -1.85 -39.05
N GLN A 244 9.53 -2.38 -37.85
CA GLN A 244 10.19 -1.96 -36.61
C GLN A 244 11.57 -2.63 -36.47
N LYS A 245 12.63 -1.82 -36.37
CA LYS A 245 13.96 -2.31 -35.99
C LYS A 245 13.92 -2.73 -34.51
N VAL A 246 13.88 -4.04 -34.26
CA VAL A 246 13.82 -4.69 -32.93
C VAL A 246 14.81 -4.07 -31.91
N GLY A 247 15.98 -3.60 -32.34
CA GLY A 247 17.01 -3.01 -31.47
C GLY A 247 16.75 -1.59 -30.93
N ALA A 248 15.77 -0.84 -31.44
CA ALA A 248 15.39 0.48 -30.88
C ALA A 248 14.33 0.35 -29.77
N ALA A 249 13.32 -0.49 -29.99
CA ALA A 249 12.29 -0.81 -28.99
C ALA A 249 12.87 -1.50 -27.75
N SER A 250 13.85 -2.39 -27.92
CA SER A 250 14.56 -3.07 -26.83
C SER A 250 15.30 -2.10 -25.89
N ARG A 251 15.95 -1.05 -26.43
CA ARG A 251 16.67 -0.05 -25.61
C ARG A 251 15.75 0.90 -24.86
N ALA A 252 14.65 1.32 -25.49
CA ALA A 252 13.62 2.13 -24.83
C ALA A 252 12.95 1.34 -23.68
N SER A 253 12.63 0.06 -23.91
CA SER A 253 12.05 -0.82 -22.88
C SER A 253 13.03 -1.06 -21.72
N ALA A 254 14.32 -1.25 -21.99
CA ALA A 254 15.34 -1.41 -20.95
C ALA A 254 15.55 -0.15 -20.10
N HIS A 255 15.39 1.05 -20.69
CA HIS A 255 15.50 2.31 -19.96
C HIS A 255 14.30 2.55 -19.05
N VAL A 256 13.08 2.30 -19.55
CA VAL A 256 11.84 2.37 -18.75
C VAL A 256 11.86 1.37 -17.60
N ALA A 257 12.35 0.15 -17.84
CA ALA A 257 12.53 -0.85 -16.78
C ALA A 257 13.55 -0.40 -15.70
N ALA A 258 14.64 0.26 -16.10
CA ALA A 258 15.64 0.76 -15.15
C ALA A 258 15.13 1.95 -14.30
N GLU A 259 14.31 2.84 -14.88
CA GLU A 259 13.64 3.92 -14.14
C GLU A 259 12.53 3.39 -13.22
N SER A 260 11.79 2.36 -13.67
CA SER A 260 10.81 1.64 -12.85
C SER A 260 11.46 0.98 -11.61
N ARG A 261 12.68 0.46 -11.73
CA ARG A 261 13.42 -0.16 -10.60
C ARG A 261 13.75 0.82 -9.48
N LEU A 262 14.18 2.03 -9.83
CA LEU A 262 14.52 3.06 -8.84
C LEU A 262 13.27 3.68 -8.20
N THR A 263 12.13 3.58 -8.87
CA THR A 263 10.83 4.10 -8.39
C THR A 263 9.97 3.05 -7.67
N ALA A 264 10.34 1.77 -7.68
CA ALA A 264 9.65 0.72 -6.93
C ALA A 264 10.14 0.56 -5.46
N PHE A 265 11.36 0.99 -5.12
CA PHE A 265 11.90 0.87 -3.75
C PHE A 265 11.00 1.59 -2.72
N PRO A 266 10.71 1.00 -1.53
CA PRO A 266 11.26 -0.23 -0.94
C PRO A 266 10.48 -1.51 -1.27
N PHE A 267 9.53 -1.46 -2.20
CA PHE A 267 8.79 -2.64 -2.62
C PHE A 267 9.70 -3.53 -3.48
N PRO A 268 9.60 -4.87 -3.34
CA PRO A 268 10.36 -5.79 -4.17
C PRO A 268 10.08 -5.57 -5.66
N GLU A 269 11.10 -5.75 -6.50
CA GLU A 269 10.92 -5.72 -7.95
C GLU A 269 9.99 -6.86 -8.37
N PHE A 270 8.95 -6.55 -9.14
CA PHE A 270 8.19 -7.56 -9.85
C PHE A 270 8.99 -7.99 -11.07
N ASP A 271 9.14 -9.31 -11.23
CA ASP A 271 9.62 -9.87 -12.49
C ASP A 271 8.65 -9.40 -13.60
N PRO A 272 9.12 -8.65 -14.62
CA PRO A 272 8.25 -8.16 -15.69
C PRO A 272 7.62 -9.28 -16.51
N GLU A 273 8.11 -10.53 -16.41
CA GLU A 273 7.47 -11.72 -16.98
C GLU A 273 6.45 -12.38 -16.03
N ALA A 274 6.47 -12.05 -14.73
CA ALA A 274 5.49 -12.53 -13.77
C ALA A 274 4.23 -11.69 -13.83
N THR A 275 3.07 -12.35 -13.93
CA THR A 275 1.78 -11.69 -13.73
C THR A 275 1.48 -11.70 -12.22
N PRO A 276 1.45 -10.54 -11.55
CA PRO A 276 1.08 -10.49 -10.14
C PRO A 276 -0.34 -11.02 -9.98
N GLY A 277 -0.54 -11.81 -8.92
CA GLY A 277 -1.75 -12.57 -8.67
C GLY A 277 -2.18 -12.47 -7.21
N SER A 278 -3.37 -12.92 -6.87
CA SER A 278 -3.79 -13.25 -5.51
C SER A 278 -5.00 -14.16 -5.63
N ASN A 279 -5.13 -15.16 -4.77
CA ASN A 279 -6.28 -16.05 -4.81
C ASN A 279 -7.15 -15.89 -3.56
N ALA A 280 -8.46 -15.96 -3.75
CA ALA A 280 -9.39 -16.16 -2.66
C ALA A 280 -10.54 -17.06 -3.12
N PHE A 281 -10.92 -18.01 -2.28
CA PHE A 281 -12.00 -18.97 -2.52
C PHE A 281 -12.94 -19.00 -1.33
N ALA A 282 -14.24 -18.96 -1.59
CA ALA A 282 -15.28 -19.15 -0.60
C ALA A 282 -16.26 -20.24 -1.04
N LEU A 283 -16.59 -21.12 -0.09
CA LEU A 283 -17.47 -22.27 -0.29
C LEU A 283 -18.60 -22.23 0.74
N ALA A 284 -19.83 -22.20 0.25
CA ALA A 284 -21.03 -22.16 1.08
C ALA A 284 -21.19 -23.44 1.90
N GLY A 285 -21.91 -23.33 3.01
CA GLY A 285 -22.17 -24.43 3.94
C GLY A 285 -22.84 -25.65 3.30
N THR A 286 -23.61 -25.46 2.23
CA THR A 286 -24.22 -26.55 1.45
C THR A 286 -23.19 -27.46 0.76
N HIS A 287 -21.93 -27.02 0.65
CA HIS A 287 -20.82 -27.77 0.08
C HIS A 287 -19.77 -28.15 1.13
N THR A 288 -19.98 -27.87 2.42
CA THR A 288 -19.04 -28.21 3.50
C THR A 288 -19.65 -29.24 4.44
N ALA A 289 -18.80 -30.10 5.03
CA ALA A 289 -19.27 -31.14 5.96
C ALA A 289 -19.82 -30.56 7.28
N SER A 290 -19.40 -29.36 7.66
CA SER A 290 -19.83 -28.69 8.90
C SER A 290 -21.09 -27.85 8.74
N GLY A 291 -21.51 -27.55 7.51
CA GLY A 291 -22.57 -26.57 7.23
C GLY A 291 -22.13 -25.10 7.39
N ALA A 292 -20.90 -24.82 7.82
CA ALA A 292 -20.36 -23.47 7.89
C ALA A 292 -19.68 -23.06 6.57
N GLY A 293 -19.61 -21.77 6.29
CA GLY A 293 -18.87 -21.25 5.15
C GLY A 293 -17.37 -21.48 5.34
N LEU A 294 -16.68 -21.84 4.26
CA LEU A 294 -15.22 -22.01 4.23
C LEU A 294 -14.61 -20.90 3.38
N LEU A 295 -13.56 -20.26 3.89
CA LEU A 295 -12.78 -19.25 3.18
C LEU A 295 -11.30 -19.66 3.14
N ALA A 296 -10.69 -19.58 1.97
CA ALA A 296 -9.25 -19.63 1.77
C ALA A 296 -8.80 -18.31 1.11
N SER A 297 -7.90 -17.58 1.76
CA SER A 297 -7.34 -16.32 1.26
C SER A 297 -5.83 -16.46 1.14
N ASP A 298 -5.30 -16.10 -0.02
CA ASP A 298 -3.91 -16.30 -0.41
C ASP A 298 -3.40 -15.07 -1.20
N PRO A 299 -3.17 -13.92 -0.51
CA PRO A 299 -2.68 -12.71 -1.15
C PRO A 299 -1.21 -12.87 -1.55
N HIS A 300 -0.86 -12.60 -2.81
CA HIS A 300 0.52 -12.62 -3.28
C HIS A 300 1.06 -11.20 -3.42
N LEU A 301 2.11 -10.92 -2.65
CA LEU A 301 2.85 -9.67 -2.65
C LEU A 301 4.34 -9.98 -2.80
N GLY A 302 5.13 -8.96 -3.11
CA GLY A 302 6.58 -9.11 -3.24
C GLY A 302 7.20 -9.79 -2.01
N HIS A 303 8.04 -10.80 -2.24
CA HIS A 303 8.75 -11.47 -1.15
C HIS A 303 9.82 -10.55 -0.55
N ALA A 304 9.66 -10.25 0.73
CA ALA A 304 10.62 -9.48 1.51
C ALA A 304 10.93 -10.19 2.84
N VAL A 305 12.06 -9.84 3.45
CA VAL A 305 12.41 -10.27 4.80
C VAL A 305 12.55 -9.01 5.67
N PRO A 306 11.65 -8.77 6.63
CA PRO A 306 10.42 -9.53 6.89
C PRO A 306 9.33 -9.32 5.81
N ASN A 307 8.42 -10.29 5.66
CA ASN A 307 7.27 -10.15 4.77
C ASN A 307 6.27 -9.11 5.31
N ILE A 308 5.38 -8.60 4.48
CA ILE A 308 4.50 -7.47 4.84
C ILE A 308 3.48 -7.82 5.93
N TRP A 309 3.03 -9.07 5.97
CA TRP A 309 2.01 -9.52 6.91
C TRP A 309 2.59 -9.91 8.27
N TYR A 310 1.85 -9.60 9.32
CA TYR A 310 2.18 -10.02 10.68
C TYR A 310 0.98 -10.77 11.26
N ARG A 311 1.14 -12.08 11.49
CA ARG A 311 0.04 -12.89 12.02
C ARG A 311 -0.15 -12.60 13.50
N ALA A 312 -1.38 -12.45 13.95
CA ALA A 312 -1.70 -12.28 15.36
C ALA A 312 -3.07 -12.86 15.72
N VAL A 313 -3.24 -13.18 16.99
CA VAL A 313 -4.54 -13.46 17.62
C VAL A 313 -4.81 -12.36 18.64
N LEU A 314 -5.93 -11.65 18.49
CA LEU A 314 -6.36 -10.57 19.37
C LEU A 314 -7.57 -11.07 20.18
N SER A 315 -7.45 -11.10 21.51
CA SER A 315 -8.53 -11.54 22.40
C SER A 315 -8.85 -10.48 23.44
N TYR A 316 -10.10 -10.02 23.48
CA TYR A 316 -10.57 -8.96 24.38
C TYR A 316 -12.08 -9.02 24.55
N ALA A 317 -12.60 -8.67 25.74
CA ALA A 317 -14.05 -8.59 26.00
C ALA A 317 -14.89 -9.77 25.44
N GLY A 318 -14.37 -11.01 25.57
CA GLY A 318 -15.02 -12.22 25.04
C GLY A 318 -14.96 -12.41 23.52
N ARG A 319 -14.31 -11.51 22.79
CA ARG A 319 -14.06 -11.60 21.34
C ARG A 319 -12.69 -12.18 21.05
N ARG A 320 -12.57 -12.83 19.90
CA ARG A 320 -11.32 -13.38 19.39
C ARG A 320 -11.22 -13.11 17.89
N VAL A 321 -10.23 -12.33 17.49
CA VAL A 321 -9.90 -12.04 16.09
C VAL A 321 -8.58 -12.70 15.74
N VAL A 322 -8.53 -13.43 14.64
CA VAL A 322 -7.33 -14.12 14.15
C VAL A 322 -7.07 -13.74 12.72
N GLY A 323 -5.84 -13.38 12.39
CA GLY A 323 -5.50 -13.12 11.00
C GLY A 323 -4.14 -12.48 10.80
N ALA A 324 -3.97 -11.88 9.63
CA ALA A 324 -2.84 -11.05 9.27
C ALA A 324 -3.13 -9.57 9.57
N THR A 325 -2.30 -8.96 10.39
CA THR A 325 -2.24 -7.52 10.60
C THR A 325 -1.26 -6.88 9.63
N LEU A 326 -1.40 -5.56 9.44
CA LEU A 326 -0.41 -4.74 8.76
C LEU A 326 0.41 -3.96 9.80
N PRO A 327 1.70 -4.27 10.00
CA PRO A 327 2.56 -3.53 10.92
C PRO A 327 2.56 -2.04 10.62
N GLY A 328 2.15 -1.24 11.60
CA GLY A 328 1.91 0.20 11.43
C GLY A 328 0.45 0.61 11.62
N LEU A 329 -0.49 -0.33 11.54
CA LEU A 329 -1.91 -0.08 11.81
C LEU A 329 -2.46 -1.07 12.85
N PRO A 330 -3.48 -0.66 13.64
CA PRO A 330 -4.07 -1.51 14.67
C PRO A 330 -5.13 -2.48 14.14
N LEU A 331 -5.04 -2.97 12.89
CA LEU A 331 -6.12 -3.70 12.20
C LEU A 331 -5.69 -5.10 11.71
N VAL A 332 -6.68 -5.97 11.52
CA VAL A 332 -6.53 -7.29 10.87
C VAL A 332 -7.09 -7.19 9.45
N VAL A 333 -6.22 -7.27 8.44
CA VAL A 333 -6.60 -7.08 7.02
C VAL A 333 -7.35 -8.27 6.46
N ALA A 334 -6.88 -9.48 6.78
CA ALA A 334 -7.52 -10.74 6.38
C ALA A 334 -7.52 -11.69 7.58
N GLY A 335 -8.66 -12.34 7.86
CA GLY A 335 -8.82 -13.10 9.08
C GLY A 335 -10.24 -13.55 9.37
N SER A 336 -10.52 -13.81 10.64
CA SER A 336 -11.84 -14.14 11.15
C SER A 336 -12.02 -13.70 12.59
N ASN A 337 -13.25 -13.34 12.95
CA ASN A 337 -13.65 -13.06 14.33
C ASN A 337 -14.45 -14.22 14.98
N GLY A 338 -14.56 -15.36 14.29
CA GLY A 338 -15.33 -16.53 14.70
C GLY A 338 -16.79 -16.56 14.22
N ASP A 339 -17.39 -15.41 13.91
CA ASP A 339 -18.72 -15.31 13.27
C ASP A 339 -18.59 -15.20 11.74
N VAL A 340 -17.65 -14.37 11.28
CA VAL A 340 -17.35 -14.09 9.87
C VAL A 340 -15.84 -14.26 9.64
N ALA A 341 -15.49 -14.77 8.46
CA ALA A 341 -14.15 -14.77 7.89
C ALA A 341 -14.11 -13.86 6.66
N TRP A 342 -13.02 -13.11 6.50
CA TRP A 342 -12.80 -12.22 5.37
C TRP A 342 -11.39 -12.36 4.82
N GLY A 343 -11.30 -12.23 3.50
CA GLY A 343 -10.07 -12.34 2.74
C GLY A 343 -10.10 -11.38 1.57
N CYS A 344 -8.93 -11.11 1.00
CA CYS A 344 -8.78 -10.12 -0.06
C CYS A 344 -7.88 -10.59 -1.19
N THR A 345 -8.24 -10.18 -2.41
CA THR A 345 -7.33 -10.10 -3.56
C THR A 345 -7.38 -8.68 -4.11
N ASN A 346 -6.34 -8.25 -4.82
CA ASN A 346 -6.38 -6.92 -5.45
C ASN A 346 -7.52 -6.85 -6.48
N ALA A 347 -8.27 -5.74 -6.49
CA ALA A 347 -9.46 -5.61 -7.35
C ALA A 347 -9.15 -5.12 -8.78
N TYR A 348 -7.98 -4.52 -8.99
CA TYR A 348 -7.65 -3.76 -10.21
C TYR A 348 -8.76 -2.76 -10.63
N ALA A 349 -9.52 -2.27 -9.65
CA ALA A 349 -10.55 -1.28 -9.89
C ALA A 349 -9.93 0.01 -10.45
N ASP A 350 -10.62 0.63 -11.39
CA ASP A 350 -10.25 1.94 -11.91
C ASP A 350 -10.56 3.03 -10.86
N THR A 351 -9.49 3.49 -10.20
CA THR A 351 -9.53 4.40 -9.06
C THR A 351 -8.97 5.79 -9.33
N GLY A 352 -8.59 6.09 -10.57
CA GLY A 352 -8.00 7.38 -10.92
C GLY A 352 -8.26 7.76 -12.37
N ASP A 353 -8.18 9.05 -12.68
CA ASP A 353 -8.40 9.58 -14.01
C ASP A 353 -7.35 10.64 -14.37
N LEU A 354 -6.94 10.64 -15.63
CA LEU A 354 -6.13 11.69 -16.22
C LEU A 354 -7.03 12.78 -16.81
N VAL A 355 -6.99 13.94 -16.18
CA VAL A 355 -7.75 15.10 -16.60
C VAL A 355 -6.88 16.00 -17.47
N ALA A 356 -7.28 16.19 -18.73
CA ALA A 356 -6.67 17.17 -19.62
C ALA A 356 -7.18 18.58 -19.29
N VAL A 357 -6.28 19.44 -18.82
CA VAL A 357 -6.62 20.78 -18.33
C VAL A 357 -6.62 21.80 -19.46
N GLU A 358 -7.72 22.54 -19.61
CA GLU A 358 -7.79 23.69 -20.52
C GLU A 358 -7.23 24.95 -19.82
N THR A 359 -6.01 25.35 -20.21
CA THR A 359 -5.33 26.53 -19.68
C THR A 359 -5.61 27.78 -20.50
N ASN A 360 -5.45 28.95 -19.88
CA ASN A 360 -5.55 30.22 -20.59
C ASN A 360 -4.39 30.34 -21.61
N SER A 361 -4.72 30.80 -22.83
CA SER A 361 -3.76 30.87 -23.95
C SER A 361 -2.62 31.87 -23.74
N ILE A 362 -2.83 32.89 -22.90
CA ILE A 362 -1.85 33.92 -22.57
C ILE A 362 -1.21 33.61 -21.21
N ALA A 363 -2.02 33.45 -20.16
CA ALA A 363 -1.58 33.18 -18.81
C ALA A 363 -1.67 31.68 -18.48
N ARG A 364 -0.73 30.87 -18.97
CA ARG A 364 -0.78 29.39 -18.86
C ARG A 364 -0.82 28.82 -17.43
N HIS A 365 -0.55 29.63 -16.41
CA HIS A 365 -0.72 29.28 -14.99
C HIS A 365 -2.19 29.38 -14.52
N LEU A 366 -3.10 29.81 -15.39
CA LEU A 366 -4.53 29.89 -15.14
C LEU A 366 -5.26 28.79 -15.94
N TYR A 367 -6.25 28.15 -15.34
CA TYR A 367 -7.04 27.08 -15.97
C TYR A 367 -8.53 27.20 -15.72
N LYS A 368 -9.31 26.63 -16.64
CA LYS A 368 -10.77 26.61 -16.55
C LYS A 368 -11.25 25.44 -15.71
N ALA A 369 -12.12 25.71 -14.76
CA ALA A 369 -12.81 24.72 -13.93
C ALA A 369 -14.33 24.97 -13.92
N PRO A 370 -15.16 23.92 -13.87
CA PRO A 370 -16.61 24.07 -13.77
C PRO A 370 -17.03 24.75 -12.47
N GLY A 371 -18.12 25.52 -12.51
CA GLY A 371 -18.64 26.23 -11.34
C GLY A 371 -17.85 27.49 -10.96
N HIS A 372 -16.87 27.88 -11.78
CA HIS A 372 -16.10 29.12 -11.63
C HIS A 372 -16.28 30.00 -12.87
N ASP A 373 -16.69 31.26 -12.65
CA ASP A 373 -16.83 32.25 -13.73
C ASP A 373 -15.45 32.70 -14.25
N ASP A 374 -14.46 32.78 -13.35
CA ASP A 374 -13.07 33.14 -13.65
C ASP A 374 -12.16 31.91 -13.76
N PHE A 375 -11.01 32.08 -14.42
CA PHE A 375 -9.95 31.07 -14.40
C PHE A 375 -9.35 30.91 -12.99
N LEU A 376 -9.04 29.69 -12.60
CA LEU A 376 -8.33 29.37 -11.37
C LEU A 376 -6.82 29.35 -11.59
N ALA A 377 -6.05 29.74 -10.58
CA ALA A 377 -4.60 29.61 -10.61
C ALA A 377 -4.15 28.18 -10.29
N ILE A 378 -3.17 27.69 -11.03
CA ILE A 378 -2.40 26.49 -10.70
C ILE A 378 -1.60 26.80 -9.43
N GLU A 379 -1.76 25.96 -8.41
CA GLU A 379 -1.06 26.07 -7.13
C GLU A 379 0.35 25.49 -7.27
N SER A 380 1.39 26.31 -7.11
CA SER A 380 2.77 25.82 -7.00
C SER A 380 3.10 25.50 -5.54
N ARG A 381 3.38 24.22 -5.26
CA ARG A 381 3.75 23.73 -3.93
C ARG A 381 5.24 23.49 -3.86
N GLN A 382 5.93 24.28 -3.04
CA GLN A 382 7.33 24.05 -2.74
C GLN A 382 7.49 22.96 -1.67
N GLU A 383 8.30 21.95 -1.95
CA GLU A 383 8.60 20.83 -1.08
C GLU A 383 10.11 20.75 -0.83
N THR A 384 10.49 20.43 0.41
CA THR A 384 11.89 20.28 0.84
C THR A 384 12.18 18.83 1.17
N PHE A 385 13.30 18.33 0.64
CA PHE A 385 13.82 16.98 0.82
C PHE A 385 15.08 17.04 1.67
N GLN A 386 15.06 16.37 2.82
CA GLN A 386 16.26 16.13 3.60
C GLN A 386 17.03 14.96 2.96
N VAL A 387 18.32 15.15 2.69
CA VAL A 387 19.14 14.16 1.97
C VAL A 387 20.34 13.80 2.83
N ARG A 388 20.49 12.52 3.17
CA ARG A 388 21.60 12.04 3.99
C ARG A 388 22.95 12.38 3.36
N GLY A 389 23.78 13.11 4.11
CA GLY A 389 25.13 13.49 3.72
C GLY A 389 25.20 14.67 2.74
N GLU A 390 24.07 15.31 2.41
CA GLU A 390 23.99 16.44 1.49
C GLU A 390 23.14 17.58 2.09
N LYS A 391 23.13 18.75 1.44
CA LYS A 391 22.21 19.83 1.80
C LYS A 391 20.79 19.46 1.38
N ALA A 392 19.79 20.00 2.08
CA ALA A 392 18.40 19.87 1.68
C ALA A 392 18.19 20.37 0.25
N VAL A 393 17.35 19.67 -0.50
CA VAL A 393 17.02 20.00 -1.89
C VAL A 393 15.55 20.38 -1.96
N THR A 394 15.20 21.36 -2.79
CA THR A 394 13.80 21.75 -3.02
C THR A 394 13.27 21.21 -4.36
N ALA A 395 11.95 21.10 -4.45
CA ALA A 395 11.21 20.87 -5.69
C ALA A 395 9.89 21.63 -5.65
N GLU A 396 9.36 21.96 -6.83
CA GLU A 396 8.04 22.56 -6.98
C GLU A 396 7.11 21.56 -7.65
N TYR A 397 5.87 21.52 -7.17
CA TYR A 397 4.82 20.66 -7.68
C TYR A 397 3.58 21.49 -7.98
N ASP A 398 3.16 21.46 -9.23
CA ASP A 398 1.95 22.14 -9.66
C ASP A 398 0.71 21.30 -9.37
N TRP A 399 -0.30 21.95 -8.82
CA TRP A 399 -1.56 21.34 -8.42
C TRP A 399 -2.75 22.13 -8.94
N THR A 400 -3.81 21.39 -9.23
CA THR A 400 -5.15 21.93 -9.50
C THR A 400 -6.10 21.48 -8.40
N ILE A 401 -7.38 21.89 -8.49
CA ILE A 401 -8.43 21.38 -7.60
C ILE A 401 -8.64 19.86 -7.71
N TRP A 402 -8.23 19.23 -8.82
CA TRP A 402 -8.42 17.79 -9.06
C TRP A 402 -7.23 16.94 -8.60
N GLY A 403 -6.03 17.52 -8.52
CA GLY A 403 -4.82 16.78 -8.18
C GLY A 403 -3.55 17.39 -8.76
N PRO A 404 -2.41 16.70 -8.59
CA PRO A 404 -1.13 17.13 -9.14
C PRO A 404 -1.09 17.05 -10.66
N ILE A 405 -0.40 18.01 -11.28
CA ILE A 405 -0.02 17.92 -12.69
C ILE A 405 1.13 16.91 -12.80
N ILE A 406 0.92 15.87 -13.61
CA ILE A 406 1.88 14.76 -13.75
C ILE A 406 2.69 14.82 -15.05
N GLY A 407 2.25 15.61 -16.03
CA GLY A 407 2.88 15.73 -17.34
C GLY A 407 2.03 16.54 -18.32
N THR A 408 2.29 16.37 -19.60
CA THR A 408 1.50 16.97 -20.69
C THR A 408 1.15 15.94 -21.75
N ASN A 409 0.07 16.19 -22.49
CA ASN A 409 -0.27 15.38 -23.67
C ASN A 409 0.49 15.84 -24.93
N ASP A 410 0.24 15.17 -26.05
CA ASP A 410 0.78 15.48 -27.40
C ASP A 410 0.60 16.97 -27.81
N ARG A 411 -0.51 17.58 -27.38
CA ARG A 411 -0.86 18.99 -27.61
C ARG A 411 -0.32 19.95 -26.55
N GLN A 412 0.60 19.50 -25.70
CA GLN A 412 1.19 20.30 -24.62
C GLN A 412 0.18 20.83 -23.58
N ARG A 413 -0.98 20.18 -23.45
CA ARG A 413 -1.92 20.47 -22.37
C ARG A 413 -1.51 19.73 -21.09
N PRO A 414 -1.56 20.37 -19.91
CA PRO A 414 -1.30 19.69 -18.66
C PRO A 414 -2.25 18.50 -18.44
N LEU A 415 -1.69 17.39 -17.97
CA LEU A 415 -2.41 16.24 -17.49
C LEU A 415 -2.37 16.24 -15.96
N VAL A 416 -3.54 16.29 -15.34
CA VAL A 416 -3.71 16.17 -13.90
C VAL A 416 -4.09 14.74 -13.56
N TYR A 417 -3.45 14.17 -12.55
CA TYR A 417 -3.90 12.89 -12.02
C TYR A 417 -4.90 13.11 -10.88
N ARG A 418 -6.16 12.80 -11.15
CA ARG A 418 -7.21 12.72 -10.13
C ARG A 418 -7.23 11.30 -9.60
N TRP A 419 -6.70 11.09 -8.40
CA TRP A 419 -6.63 9.76 -7.80
C TRP A 419 -7.38 9.73 -6.48
N ILE A 420 -8.06 8.62 -6.19
CA ILE A 420 -8.79 8.46 -4.94
C ILE A 420 -7.91 8.61 -3.71
N ALA A 421 -6.62 8.24 -3.80
CA ALA A 421 -5.68 8.39 -2.69
C ALA A 421 -5.47 9.86 -2.27
N HIS A 422 -5.91 10.84 -3.07
CA HIS A 422 -5.85 12.26 -2.70
C HIS A 422 -7.01 12.72 -1.81
N ASP A 423 -8.04 11.88 -1.63
CA ASP A 423 -9.20 12.21 -0.82
C ASP A 423 -9.00 11.89 0.66
N ALA A 424 -9.67 12.65 1.51
CA ALA A 424 -9.53 12.54 2.97
C ALA A 424 -9.99 11.17 3.50
N GLU A 425 -10.92 10.51 2.82
CA GLU A 425 -11.43 9.20 3.25
C GLU A 425 -10.67 8.01 2.66
N ALA A 426 -9.63 8.24 1.84
CA ALA A 426 -8.91 7.19 1.12
C ALA A 426 -8.27 6.15 2.05
N VAL A 427 -7.72 6.59 3.17
CA VAL A 427 -7.21 5.74 4.24
C VAL A 427 -7.97 6.11 5.52
N ASN A 428 -8.73 5.16 6.07
CA ASN A 428 -9.47 5.34 7.31
C ASN A 428 -9.37 4.09 8.21
N LEU A 429 -10.01 4.11 9.37
CA LEU A 429 -9.98 3.00 10.33
C LEU A 429 -11.29 2.19 10.39
N GLN A 430 -12.18 2.37 9.42
CA GLN A 430 -13.50 1.73 9.44
C GLN A 430 -13.45 0.21 9.24
N LEU A 431 -12.36 -0.31 8.67
CA LEU A 431 -12.14 -1.76 8.57
C LEU A 431 -12.11 -2.45 9.95
N LEU A 432 -11.76 -1.73 11.03
CA LEU A 432 -11.80 -2.27 12.40
C LEU A 432 -13.17 -2.81 12.79
N ASP A 433 -14.24 -2.26 12.20
CA ASP A 433 -15.61 -2.65 12.54
C ASP A 433 -15.93 -4.09 12.10
N VAL A 434 -15.14 -4.68 11.20
CA VAL A 434 -15.27 -6.11 10.83
C VAL A 434 -15.00 -7.03 12.02
N GLU A 435 -14.21 -6.58 13.01
CA GLU A 435 -14.00 -7.32 14.26
C GLU A 435 -15.32 -7.55 15.03
N HIS A 436 -16.35 -6.76 14.74
CA HIS A 436 -17.66 -6.81 15.38
C HIS A 436 -18.77 -7.42 14.50
N ALA A 437 -18.50 -7.66 13.22
CA ALA A 437 -19.47 -8.21 12.28
C ALA A 437 -19.94 -9.61 12.70
N ARG A 438 -21.26 -9.86 12.68
CA ARG A 438 -21.85 -11.17 13.02
C ARG A 438 -22.41 -11.91 11.81
N THR A 439 -22.66 -11.16 10.75
CA THR A 439 -23.26 -11.64 9.51
C THR A 439 -22.48 -11.14 8.30
N ILE A 440 -22.70 -11.76 7.14
CA ILE A 440 -22.19 -11.23 5.86
C ILE A 440 -22.64 -9.80 5.63
N ASP A 441 -23.88 -9.44 5.97
CA ASP A 441 -24.41 -8.09 5.73
C ASP A 441 -23.68 -7.03 6.57
N ASP A 442 -23.34 -7.36 7.82
CA ASP A 442 -22.49 -6.49 8.65
C ASP A 442 -21.12 -6.26 7.98
N ALA A 443 -20.51 -7.33 7.46
CA ALA A 443 -19.19 -7.27 6.83
C ALA A 443 -19.21 -6.56 5.47
N LEU A 444 -20.27 -6.74 4.65
CA LEU A 444 -20.49 -5.99 3.42
C LEU A 444 -20.61 -4.48 3.70
N ALA A 445 -21.37 -4.12 4.73
CA ALA A 445 -21.51 -2.71 5.12
C ALA A 445 -20.17 -2.10 5.56
N VAL A 446 -19.26 -2.89 6.16
CA VAL A 446 -17.90 -2.45 6.49
C VAL A 446 -17.06 -2.28 5.23
N ALA A 447 -17.09 -3.25 4.31
CA ALA A 447 -16.31 -3.23 3.08
C ALA A 447 -16.56 -1.96 2.24
N HIS A 448 -17.82 -1.57 2.08
CA HIS A 448 -18.23 -0.42 1.24
C HIS A 448 -17.82 0.95 1.79
N ARG A 449 -17.42 1.03 3.07
CA ARG A 449 -16.99 2.28 3.72
C ARG A 449 -15.51 2.29 4.11
N ALA A 450 -14.86 1.12 4.07
CA ALA A 450 -13.45 0.98 4.38
C ALA A 450 -12.57 1.87 3.47
N GLY A 451 -11.69 2.65 4.09
CA GLY A 451 -10.68 3.44 3.41
C GLY A 451 -9.41 2.62 3.27
N MET A 452 -9.25 1.98 2.12
CA MET A 452 -8.11 1.14 1.77
C MET A 452 -7.94 1.07 0.25
N PRO A 453 -6.77 0.64 -0.27
CA PRO A 453 -6.64 0.27 -1.67
C PRO A 453 -7.68 -0.79 -2.03
N HIS A 454 -8.25 -0.70 -3.22
CA HIS A 454 -9.44 -1.46 -3.55
C HIS A 454 -9.15 -2.95 -3.63
N GLN A 455 -9.92 -3.75 -2.89
CA GLN A 455 -9.78 -5.20 -2.86
C GLN A 455 -11.10 -5.86 -3.24
N ASN A 456 -11.00 -6.97 -3.98
CA ASN A 456 -12.03 -7.99 -3.95
C ASN A 456 -12.10 -8.50 -2.52
N PHE A 457 -13.25 -8.39 -1.87
CA PHE A 457 -13.47 -8.77 -0.48
C PHE A 457 -14.38 -10.00 -0.44
N ILE A 458 -13.81 -11.12 -0.03
CA ILE A 458 -14.47 -12.42 -0.04
C ILE A 458 -14.83 -12.77 1.40
N LEU A 459 -16.08 -13.15 1.61
CA LEU A 459 -16.68 -13.37 2.92
C LEU A 459 -17.22 -14.80 3.03
N ALA A 460 -17.08 -15.37 4.22
CA ALA A 460 -17.78 -16.59 4.63
C ALA A 460 -18.23 -16.46 6.09
N ASP A 461 -19.40 -16.96 6.44
CA ASP A 461 -19.90 -16.93 7.82
C ASP A 461 -20.17 -18.31 8.41
N ARG A 462 -20.30 -18.35 9.74
CA ARG A 462 -20.55 -19.59 10.49
C ARG A 462 -21.90 -20.25 10.19
N THR A 463 -22.82 -19.54 9.53
CA THR A 463 -24.15 -20.06 9.16
C THR A 463 -24.18 -20.70 7.78
N GLY A 464 -23.06 -20.69 7.05
CA GLY A 464 -22.94 -21.28 5.73
C GLY A 464 -23.02 -20.27 4.59
N GLY A 465 -23.19 -18.98 4.88
CA GLY A 465 -23.23 -17.92 3.88
C GLY A 465 -21.85 -17.67 3.28
N VAL A 466 -21.82 -17.25 2.01
CA VAL A 466 -20.64 -16.70 1.33
C VAL A 466 -21.04 -15.51 0.45
N ALA A 467 -20.14 -14.56 0.30
CA ALA A 467 -20.32 -13.41 -0.59
C ALA A 467 -18.99 -12.87 -1.12
N TRP A 468 -19.09 -12.12 -2.21
CA TRP A 468 -18.04 -11.25 -2.72
C TRP A 468 -18.57 -9.83 -2.88
N THR A 469 -17.71 -8.85 -2.66
CA THR A 469 -17.93 -7.43 -2.98
C THR A 469 -16.59 -6.75 -3.23
N LEU A 470 -16.61 -5.49 -3.63
CA LEU A 470 -15.44 -4.61 -3.54
C LEU A 470 -15.38 -3.92 -2.16
N ALA A 471 -14.21 -3.92 -1.54
CA ALA A 471 -13.85 -3.07 -0.41
C ALA A 471 -13.07 -1.85 -0.90
N GLY A 472 -13.35 -0.69 -0.32
CA GLY A 472 -12.93 0.61 -0.87
C GLY A 472 -14.10 1.36 -1.53
N ARG A 473 -13.99 2.69 -1.63
CA ARG A 473 -15.03 3.54 -2.23
C ARG A 473 -14.75 3.75 -3.71
N LEU A 474 -15.68 3.41 -4.59
CA LEU A 474 -15.49 3.62 -6.02
C LEU A 474 -15.95 5.02 -6.47
N PRO A 475 -15.21 5.71 -7.35
CA PRO A 475 -15.64 7.00 -7.88
C PRO A 475 -16.88 6.82 -8.75
N ARG A 476 -17.86 7.71 -8.60
CA ARG A 476 -18.97 7.83 -9.55
C ARG A 476 -18.52 8.74 -10.68
N ARG A 477 -18.48 8.24 -11.91
CA ARG A 477 -18.19 9.04 -13.11
C ARG A 477 -19.48 9.50 -13.78
N ALA A 478 -19.51 10.75 -14.22
CA ALA A 478 -20.62 11.34 -14.96
C ALA A 478 -20.11 11.82 -16.33
N GLY A 479 -20.80 11.44 -17.41
CA GLY A 479 -20.52 11.92 -18.78
C GLY A 479 -19.38 11.21 -19.52
N TYR A 480 -18.76 10.19 -18.91
CA TYR A 480 -17.70 9.36 -19.50
C TYR A 480 -17.48 8.08 -18.66
N ASP A 481 -16.68 7.13 -19.17
CA ASP A 481 -16.49 5.79 -18.60
C ASP A 481 -15.17 5.59 -17.81
N GLY A 482 -14.29 6.59 -17.76
CA GLY A 482 -12.98 6.50 -17.08
C GLY A 482 -11.84 5.93 -17.92
N ARG A 483 -12.11 5.43 -19.12
CA ARG A 483 -11.14 4.63 -19.88
C ARG A 483 -10.01 5.45 -20.52
N LEU A 484 -10.26 6.71 -20.81
CA LEU A 484 -9.34 7.56 -21.57
C LEU A 484 -9.31 8.97 -20.97
N PRO A 485 -8.17 9.68 -21.14
CA PRO A 485 -8.05 11.03 -20.60
C PRO A 485 -9.06 11.96 -21.26
N VAL A 486 -9.79 12.70 -20.43
CA VAL A 486 -10.82 13.65 -20.84
C VAL A 486 -10.61 14.99 -20.16
N THR A 487 -11.15 16.05 -20.74
CA THR A 487 -11.21 17.34 -20.04
C THR A 487 -12.44 17.42 -19.15
N TRP A 488 -12.25 17.93 -17.94
CA TRP A 488 -13.33 18.25 -17.01
C TRP A 488 -13.67 19.74 -16.99
N SER A 489 -12.94 20.57 -17.75
CA SER A 489 -13.05 22.04 -17.72
C SER A 489 -14.44 22.60 -18.08
N PHE A 490 -15.32 21.79 -18.66
CA PHE A 490 -16.68 22.21 -19.07
C PHE A 490 -17.79 21.64 -18.19
N GLY A 491 -17.50 20.73 -17.26
CA GLY A 491 -18.45 20.19 -16.28
C GLY A 491 -19.37 19.08 -16.81
N ASP A 492 -19.31 18.80 -18.11
CA ASP A 492 -19.98 17.67 -18.77
C ASP A 492 -19.39 16.32 -18.35
N ARG A 493 -18.12 16.32 -17.92
CA ARG A 493 -17.40 15.16 -17.38
C ARG A 493 -16.82 15.46 -16.01
N ARG A 494 -17.00 14.55 -15.05
CA ARG A 494 -16.48 14.71 -13.68
C ARG A 494 -16.60 13.41 -12.87
N TRP A 495 -15.93 13.41 -11.71
CA TRP A 495 -16.41 12.62 -10.59
C TRP A 495 -17.56 13.32 -9.89
N ASP A 496 -18.61 12.57 -9.63
CA ASP A 496 -19.85 13.01 -8.98
C ASP A 496 -19.98 12.32 -7.61
N GLY A 497 -18.93 12.47 -6.81
CA GLY A 497 -18.75 11.74 -5.56
C GLY A 497 -18.41 10.27 -5.79
N TYR A 498 -19.02 9.40 -4.99
CA TYR A 498 -18.74 7.97 -4.96
C TYR A 498 -20.01 7.15 -5.17
N LEU A 499 -19.84 5.89 -5.55
CA LEU A 499 -20.95 4.93 -5.53
C LEU A 499 -21.48 4.79 -4.11
N SER A 500 -22.82 4.73 -3.97
CA SER A 500 -23.45 4.38 -2.70
C SER A 500 -23.30 2.87 -2.46
N PRO A 501 -23.44 2.39 -1.21
CA PRO A 501 -23.37 0.95 -0.91
C PRO A 501 -24.30 0.08 -1.77
N ALA A 502 -25.46 0.62 -2.16
CA ALA A 502 -26.43 -0.11 -3.00
C ALA A 502 -25.98 -0.27 -4.46
N GLU A 503 -24.98 0.49 -4.90
CA GLU A 503 -24.45 0.46 -6.27
C GLU A 503 -23.12 -0.28 -6.37
N VAL A 504 -22.50 -0.61 -5.24
CA VAL A 504 -21.30 -1.45 -5.21
C VAL A 504 -21.74 -2.89 -5.50
N PRO A 505 -21.12 -3.56 -6.50
CA PRO A 505 -21.48 -4.93 -6.84
C PRO A 505 -21.32 -5.88 -5.64
N VAL A 506 -22.32 -6.74 -5.44
CA VAL A 506 -22.28 -7.83 -4.47
C VAL A 506 -22.73 -9.10 -5.17
N VAL A 507 -21.97 -10.18 -4.97
CA VAL A 507 -22.35 -11.53 -5.43
C VAL A 507 -22.52 -12.41 -4.21
N ARG A 508 -23.73 -12.90 -3.97
CA ARG A 508 -24.01 -13.84 -2.87
C ARG A 508 -23.93 -15.28 -3.37
N GLY A 509 -23.61 -16.21 -2.48
CA GLY A 509 -23.46 -17.63 -2.81
C GLY A 509 -24.58 -18.21 -3.69
N PRO A 510 -25.87 -18.04 -3.37
CA PRO A 510 -26.95 -18.56 -4.21
C PRO A 510 -27.05 -17.92 -5.61
N GLU A 511 -26.54 -16.70 -5.76
CA GLU A 511 -26.60 -15.89 -6.98
C GLU A 511 -25.34 -16.02 -7.85
N SER A 512 -24.29 -16.66 -7.33
CA SER A 512 -23.04 -16.82 -8.09
C SER A 512 -23.21 -17.78 -9.26
N ILE A 513 -22.40 -17.60 -10.31
CA ILE A 513 -22.38 -18.44 -11.52
C ILE A 513 -22.23 -19.93 -11.17
N LEU A 514 -21.46 -20.21 -10.12
CA LEU A 514 -21.33 -21.55 -9.53
C LEU A 514 -22.00 -21.52 -8.15
N PRO A 515 -23.29 -21.91 -8.03
CA PRO A 515 -24.04 -21.70 -6.79
C PRO A 515 -23.32 -22.21 -5.54
N GLY A 516 -23.09 -21.30 -4.60
CA GLY A 516 -22.38 -21.54 -3.34
C GLY A 516 -20.86 -21.62 -3.47
N LYS A 517 -20.28 -21.26 -4.61
CA LYS A 517 -18.84 -21.22 -4.87
C LYS A 517 -18.47 -19.86 -5.43
N ILE A 518 -17.58 -19.17 -4.74
CA ILE A 518 -17.09 -17.84 -5.11
C ILE A 518 -15.58 -17.91 -5.12
N TRP A 519 -14.95 -17.31 -6.13
CA TRP A 519 -13.50 -17.20 -6.17
C TRP A 519 -13.08 -15.93 -6.89
N SER A 520 -11.88 -15.46 -6.59
CA SER A 520 -11.24 -14.30 -7.21
C SER A 520 -9.77 -14.62 -7.39
N ALA A 521 -9.21 -14.34 -8.56
CA ALA A 521 -7.79 -14.48 -8.86
C ALA A 521 -7.24 -13.14 -9.34
N ASN A 522 -7.60 -12.09 -8.58
CA ASN A 522 -7.80 -10.71 -9.06
C ASN A 522 -9.02 -10.57 -9.98
#